data_AF-A0A6G3WTQ7-F1
#
_entry.id   AF-A0A6G3WTQ7-F1
#
_cell.length_a   1.000
_cell.length_b   1.000
_cell.length_c   1.000
_cell.angle_alpha   90.00
_cell.angle_beta   90.00
_cell.angle_gamma   90.00
#
_symmetry.space_group_name_H-M   'P 1'
#
loop_
_entity.id
_entity.type
_entity.pdbx_description
1 polymer ?
#
loop_
_entity_poly.entity_id
_entity_poly.type
_entity_poly.pdbx_seq_one_letter_code
_entity_poly.pdbx_strand_id
1 'polypeptide(L)'
;MALLASLLMVLGLTSTAAYGKGGDAPPAAAADQVLTWTAGDPIDRYLSAPKTAVAGRATIVFENSTATGNTTSMPHTLTFSVSDPEFNNDVQLNILANPGDAEGGKHSVEVTLSPGRYFYHCT
;
A
#
# COMPACT_ATOMS: atom_id res chain seq x y z
N MET A 1 7.12 -47.71 -39.53
CA MET A 1 7.08 -46.30 -39.07
C MET A 1 6.02 -46.24 -37.97
N ALA A 2 6.25 -45.99 -36.69
CA ALA A 2 7.38 -45.52 -35.87
C ALA A 2 7.22 -46.19 -34.47
N LEU A 3 8.22 -46.88 -33.93
CA LEU A 3 9.25 -46.42 -32.98
C LEU A 3 8.70 -45.89 -31.62
N LEU A 4 8.96 -46.70 -30.60
CA LEU A 4 8.88 -46.46 -29.15
C LEU A 4 9.57 -45.14 -28.73
N ALA A 5 9.04 -44.50 -27.69
CA ALA A 5 9.86 -43.81 -26.67
C ALA A 5 9.05 -43.59 -25.38
N SER A 6 9.23 -44.51 -24.43
CA SER A 6 8.98 -44.27 -23.00
C SER A 6 10.16 -43.47 -22.45
N LEU A 7 9.92 -42.39 -21.69
CA LEU A 7 10.94 -41.87 -20.79
C LEU A 7 10.33 -41.35 -19.49
N LEU A 8 10.62 -42.11 -18.43
CA LEU A 8 10.37 -41.83 -17.03
C LEU A 8 11.66 -41.22 -16.45
N MET A 9 11.65 -39.95 -16.06
CA MET A 9 12.66 -39.26 -15.25
C MET A 9 12.03 -37.96 -14.73
N VAL A 10 12.20 -37.45 -13.51
CA VAL A 10 12.95 -37.83 -12.31
C VAL A 10 12.32 -37.03 -11.15
N LEU A 11 12.25 -37.63 -9.96
CA LEU A 11 11.96 -36.96 -8.69
C LEU A 11 12.91 -35.77 -8.47
N GLY A 12 12.36 -34.57 -8.31
CA GLY A 12 13.06 -33.41 -7.78
C GLY A 12 12.75 -33.17 -6.31
N LEU A 13 12.99 -34.14 -5.43
CA LEU A 13 13.19 -33.84 -4.00
C LEU A 13 14.64 -33.39 -3.84
N THR A 14 14.86 -32.14 -3.46
CA THR A 14 15.70 -31.72 -2.32
C THR A 14 16.14 -30.26 -2.49
N SER A 15 15.70 -29.40 -1.58
CA SER A 15 16.58 -28.38 -0.97
C SER A 15 15.92 -27.92 0.33
N THR A 16 16.25 -28.65 1.39
CA THR A 16 16.16 -28.15 2.76
C THR A 16 17.01 -26.88 2.83
N ALA A 17 16.37 -25.71 2.93
CA ALA A 17 17.10 -24.48 3.21
C ALA A 17 17.77 -24.63 4.58
N ALA A 18 19.09 -24.69 4.56
CA ALA A 18 19.93 -24.76 5.73
C ALA A 18 19.73 -23.50 6.57
N TYR A 19 19.50 -23.67 7.87
CA TYR A 19 19.61 -22.60 8.86
C TYR A 19 21.07 -22.15 8.92
N GLY A 20 21.39 -21.10 8.16
CA GLY A 20 22.68 -20.42 8.12
C GLY A 20 22.60 -19.09 8.86
N LYS A 21 23.49 -18.95 9.85
CA LYS A 21 23.85 -17.75 10.63
C LYS A 21 23.81 -16.45 9.81
N GLY A 22 23.26 -15.40 10.44
CA GLY A 22 22.96 -14.08 9.87
C GLY A 22 24.00 -13.44 8.95
N GLY A 23 23.48 -12.82 7.90
CA GLY A 23 24.18 -11.96 6.96
C GLY A 23 23.22 -11.59 5.84
N ASP A 24 22.64 -10.39 5.92
CA ASP A 24 21.95 -9.65 4.86
C ASP A 24 21.10 -10.51 3.90
N ALA A 25 19.89 -10.88 4.36
CA ALA A 25 18.86 -11.26 3.40
C ALA A 25 18.70 -10.08 2.42
N PRO A 26 18.70 -10.31 1.09
CA PRO A 26 18.40 -9.25 0.13
C PRO A 26 17.11 -8.56 0.60
N PRO A 27 17.05 -7.22 0.67
CA PRO A 27 15.80 -6.55 1.00
C PRO A 27 14.73 -7.15 0.10
N ALA A 28 13.67 -7.69 0.72
CA ALA A 28 12.55 -8.25 -0.02
C ALA A 28 12.20 -7.24 -1.11
N ALA A 29 12.21 -7.67 -2.37
CA ALA A 29 11.93 -6.78 -3.49
C ALA A 29 10.64 -6.03 -3.14
N ALA A 30 10.75 -4.71 -2.99
CA ALA A 30 9.61 -3.88 -2.63
C ALA A 30 8.55 -4.13 -3.71
N ALA A 31 7.44 -4.77 -3.33
CA ALA A 31 6.29 -4.80 -4.20
C ALA A 31 5.87 -3.34 -4.36
N ASP A 32 5.96 -2.80 -5.58
CA ASP A 32 5.34 -1.52 -5.90
C ASP A 32 3.82 -1.72 -5.67
N GLN A 33 3.37 -1.41 -4.45
CA GLN A 33 2.03 -1.69 -3.97
C GLN A 33 1.20 -0.42 -4.02
N VAL A 34 -0.08 -0.54 -4.34
CA VAL A 34 -1.02 0.58 -4.29
C VAL A 34 -1.85 0.49 -3.02
N LEU A 35 -1.81 1.55 -2.22
CA LEU A 35 -2.54 1.70 -0.97
C LEU A 35 -3.62 2.76 -1.17
N THR A 36 -4.88 2.38 -1.06
CA THR A 36 -6.00 3.29 -1.35
C THR A 36 -6.83 3.59 -0.10
N TRP A 37 -6.98 4.89 0.16
CA TRP A 37 -7.94 5.45 1.12
C TRP A 37 -9.11 6.05 0.34
N THR A 38 -10.32 5.86 0.86
CA THR A 38 -11.52 6.50 0.28
C THR A 38 -12.28 7.30 1.32
N ALA A 39 -12.80 8.45 0.90
CA ALA A 39 -13.70 9.30 1.67
C ALA A 39 -14.95 9.63 0.84
N GLY A 40 -15.99 10.13 1.50
CA GLY A 40 -17.28 10.47 0.89
C GLY A 40 -17.92 11.63 1.64
N ASP A 41 -19.25 11.68 1.71
CA ASP A 41 -19.96 12.66 2.52
C ASP A 41 -19.76 12.57 4.06
N PRO A 42 -19.52 11.40 4.68
CA PRO A 42 -19.36 11.31 6.14
C PRO A 42 -18.11 12.00 6.68
N ILE A 43 -18.27 12.79 7.74
CA ILE A 43 -17.18 13.55 8.39
C ILE A 43 -16.44 12.81 9.51
N ASP A 44 -17.00 11.69 9.97
CA ASP A 44 -16.56 10.98 11.17
C ASP A 44 -15.62 9.81 10.86
N ARG A 45 -15.44 9.45 9.59
CA ARG A 45 -14.65 8.29 9.17
C ARG A 45 -14.25 8.35 7.70
N TYR A 46 -13.18 7.63 7.37
CA TYR A 46 -12.95 7.15 6.01
C TYR A 46 -13.93 6.02 5.65
N LEU A 47 -14.26 5.88 4.37
CA LEU A 47 -15.09 4.80 3.87
C LEU A 47 -14.30 3.49 3.77
N SER A 48 -13.02 3.58 3.38
CA SER A 48 -12.09 2.46 3.39
C SER A 48 -10.65 2.94 3.56
N ALA A 49 -9.81 2.08 4.12
CA ALA A 49 -8.39 2.29 4.26
C ALA A 49 -7.65 0.94 4.31
N PRO A 50 -6.36 0.90 3.92
CA PRO A 50 -5.54 -0.30 4.06
C PRO A 50 -5.33 -0.65 5.54
N LYS A 51 -5.35 -1.95 5.84
CA LYS A 51 -5.07 -2.47 7.20
C LYS A 51 -3.61 -2.88 7.40
N THR A 52 -2.93 -3.18 6.30
CA THR A 52 -1.54 -3.64 6.27
C THR A 52 -0.86 -3.09 5.03
N ALA A 53 0.45 -2.90 5.09
CA ALA A 53 1.30 -2.54 3.97
C ALA A 53 2.62 -3.32 4.05
N VAL A 54 3.26 -3.52 2.90
CA VAL A 54 4.62 -4.07 2.81
C VAL A 54 5.61 -2.91 2.93
N ALA A 55 6.74 -3.11 3.62
CA ALA A 55 7.80 -2.11 3.61
C ALA A 55 8.41 -1.96 2.21
N GLY A 56 8.86 -0.76 1.86
CA GLY A 56 9.40 -0.41 0.54
C GLY A 56 8.55 0.61 -0.20
N ARG A 57 8.78 0.74 -1.52
CA ARG A 57 8.06 1.69 -2.36
C ARG A 57 6.57 1.34 -2.42
N ALA A 58 5.74 2.38 -2.35
CA ALA A 58 4.30 2.27 -2.45
C ALA A 58 3.73 3.50 -3.15
N THR A 59 2.60 3.33 -3.82
CA THR A 59 1.77 4.43 -4.30
C THR A 59 0.58 4.57 -3.34
N ILE A 60 0.49 5.72 -2.68
CA ILE A 60 -0.69 6.10 -1.90
C ILE A 60 -1.69 6.77 -2.84
N VAL A 61 -2.93 6.30 -2.82
CA VAL A 61 -4.06 6.92 -3.51
C VAL A 61 -5.07 7.38 -2.47
N PHE A 62 -5.45 8.66 -2.51
CA PHE A 62 -6.57 9.18 -1.74
C PHE A 62 -7.69 9.60 -2.69
N GLU A 63 -8.86 8.99 -2.54
CA GLU A 63 -10.02 9.28 -3.38
C GLU A 63 -11.20 9.78 -2.53
N ASN A 64 -11.53 11.06 -2.72
CA ASN A 64 -12.70 11.74 -2.18
C ASN A 64 -13.47 12.38 -3.35
N SER A 65 -14.14 11.56 -4.15
CA SER A 65 -14.76 11.94 -5.41
C SER A 65 -16.27 11.70 -5.39
N THR A 66 -16.98 12.14 -6.43
CA THR A 66 -18.38 11.74 -6.62
C THR A 66 -18.53 10.22 -6.77
N ALA A 67 -17.53 9.53 -7.33
CA ALA A 67 -17.52 8.09 -7.50
C ALA A 67 -17.39 7.33 -6.16
N THR A 68 -16.76 7.92 -5.15
CA THR A 68 -16.72 7.37 -3.78
C THR A 68 -17.89 7.82 -2.92
N GLY A 69 -18.84 8.59 -3.47
CA GLY A 69 -20.05 9.02 -2.76
C GLY A 69 -19.90 10.33 -2.00
N ASN A 70 -19.00 11.22 -2.40
CA ASN A 70 -19.02 12.61 -1.98
C ASN A 70 -19.93 13.42 -2.92
N THR A 71 -21.15 13.68 -2.49
CA THR A 71 -22.16 14.45 -3.23
C THR A 71 -22.36 15.86 -2.69
N THR A 72 -21.74 16.16 -1.55
CA THR A 72 -21.84 17.45 -0.84
C THR A 72 -20.65 18.37 -1.07
N SER A 73 -19.66 17.91 -1.86
CA SER A 73 -18.34 18.54 -2.00
C SER A 73 -17.58 18.67 -0.67
N MET A 74 -17.81 17.76 0.28
CA MET A 74 -17.16 17.76 1.59
C MET A 74 -15.64 17.59 1.44
N PRO A 75 -14.80 18.55 1.87
CA PRO A 75 -13.36 18.37 1.86
C PRO A 75 -12.91 17.38 2.93
N HIS A 76 -11.97 16.50 2.57
CA HIS A 76 -11.29 15.62 3.50
C HIS A 76 -9.78 15.68 3.28
N THR A 77 -9.03 15.40 4.35
CA THR A 77 -7.60 15.21 4.27
C THR A 77 -7.19 13.76 4.52
N LEU A 78 -6.07 13.36 3.92
CA LEU A 78 -5.27 12.21 4.35
C LEU A 78 -3.92 12.74 4.85
N THR A 79 -3.80 12.82 6.17
CA THR A 79 -2.61 13.34 6.85
C THR A 79 -1.92 12.23 7.62
N PHE A 80 -0.65 11.97 7.31
CA PHE A 80 0.21 11.09 8.10
C PHE A 80 0.83 11.89 9.26
N SER A 81 0.66 11.41 10.48
CA SER A 81 1.26 12.03 11.66
C SER A 81 2.76 11.74 11.72
N VAL A 82 3.53 12.75 12.09
CA VAL A 82 5.00 12.68 12.25
C VAL A 82 5.45 13.10 13.65
N SER A 83 4.51 13.40 14.55
CA SER A 83 4.78 13.94 15.89
C SER A 83 4.71 12.91 17.00
N ASP A 84 4.01 11.79 16.78
CA ASP A 84 3.87 10.73 17.78
C ASP A 84 4.99 9.69 17.63
N PRO A 85 5.87 9.51 18.63
CA PRO A 85 6.99 8.58 18.55
C PRO A 85 6.56 7.10 18.54
N GLU A 86 5.30 6.75 18.81
CA GLU A 86 4.79 5.39 18.65
C GLU A 86 4.70 4.97 17.17
N PHE A 87 4.66 5.93 16.25
CA PHE A 87 4.45 5.70 14.82
C PHE A 87 5.64 6.18 13.98
N ASN A 88 5.79 5.56 12.80
CA ASN A 88 6.76 5.96 11.79
C ASN A 88 6.46 7.38 11.27
N ASN A 89 7.51 8.14 10.98
CA ASN A 89 7.44 9.55 10.57
C ASN A 89 8.13 9.84 9.22
N ASP A 90 8.50 8.79 8.49
CA ASP A 90 9.19 8.86 7.19
C ASP A 90 8.26 9.25 6.03
N VAL A 91 6.95 9.25 6.25
CA VAL A 91 5.93 9.69 5.28
C VAL A 91 5.38 11.06 5.68
N GLN A 92 5.87 12.11 5.03
CA GLN A 92 5.37 13.48 5.18
C GLN A 92 4.27 13.77 4.15
N LEU A 93 3.07 13.25 4.42
CA LEU A 93 1.93 13.34 3.50
C LEU A 93 0.78 14.11 4.15
N ASN A 94 0.25 15.10 3.42
CA ASN A 94 -1.00 15.79 3.73
C ASN A 94 -1.71 16.13 2.41
N ILE A 95 -2.68 15.31 2.03
CA ILE A 95 -3.48 15.50 0.81
C ILE A 95 -4.83 16.07 1.22
N LEU A 96 -5.25 17.19 0.64
CA LEU A 96 -6.64 17.69 0.68
C LEU A 96 -7.33 17.29 -0.63
N ALA A 97 -8.49 16.66 -0.54
CA ALA A 97 -9.25 16.23 -1.71
C ALA A 97 -10.75 16.55 -1.57
N ASN A 98 -11.40 16.91 -2.67
CA ASN A 98 -12.86 16.98 -2.81
C ASN A 98 -13.26 16.91 -4.30
N PRO A 99 -14.53 16.58 -4.63
CA PRO A 99 -14.96 16.44 -6.02
C PRO A 99 -14.73 17.64 -6.95
N GLY A 100 -14.61 18.85 -6.39
CA GLY A 100 -14.41 20.08 -7.14
C GLY A 100 -12.94 20.50 -7.29
N ASP A 101 -11.98 19.74 -6.76
CA ASP A 101 -10.56 20.02 -6.99
C ASP A 101 -10.11 19.69 -8.44
N ALA A 102 -8.90 20.09 -8.81
CA ALA A 102 -8.40 19.98 -10.18
C ALA A 102 -8.22 18.52 -10.64
N GLU A 103 -8.10 17.60 -9.69
CA GLU A 103 -7.92 16.17 -9.89
C GLU A 103 -9.24 15.39 -9.72
N GLY A 104 -10.37 16.08 -9.54
CA GLY A 104 -11.69 15.47 -9.35
C GLY A 104 -11.81 14.67 -8.05
N GLY A 105 -11.00 15.00 -7.04
CA GLY A 105 -10.97 14.36 -5.74
C GLY A 105 -10.05 13.14 -5.66
N LYS A 106 -9.28 12.81 -6.70
CA LYS A 106 -8.41 11.63 -6.72
C LYS A 106 -6.93 11.99 -6.86
N HIS A 107 -6.17 11.76 -5.80
CA HIS A 107 -4.75 12.09 -5.71
C HIS A 107 -3.90 10.85 -5.56
N SER A 108 -2.68 10.86 -6.11
CA SER A 108 -1.74 9.75 -6.05
C SER A 108 -0.33 10.24 -5.78
N VAL A 109 0.37 9.64 -4.82
CA VAL A 109 1.73 10.02 -4.41
C VAL A 109 2.58 8.77 -4.18
N GLU A 110 3.81 8.76 -4.68
CA GLU A 110 4.78 7.71 -4.36
C GLU A 110 5.48 7.99 -3.03
N VAL A 111 5.61 6.95 -2.21
CA VAL A 111 6.28 6.99 -0.91
C VAL A 111 7.19 5.77 -0.74
N THR A 112 8.08 5.82 0.25
CA THR A 112 8.80 4.64 0.72
C THR A 112 8.39 4.39 2.18
N LEU A 113 7.95 3.19 2.48
CA LEU A 113 7.48 2.79 3.80
C LEU A 113 8.57 2.01 4.53
N SER A 114 8.97 2.48 5.71
CA SER A 114 9.75 1.69 6.66
C SER A 114 8.89 0.61 7.32
N PRO A 115 9.47 -0.52 7.76
CA PRO A 115 8.75 -1.47 8.63
C PRO A 115 8.25 -0.76 9.89
N GLY A 116 6.98 -0.97 10.27
CA GLY A 116 6.41 -0.35 11.47
C GLY A 116 4.93 -0.02 11.33
N ARG A 117 4.46 0.93 12.15
CA ARG A 117 3.07 1.40 12.19
C ARG A 117 3.03 2.85 11.77
N TYR A 118 1.96 3.23 11.06
CA TYR A 118 1.68 4.61 10.68
C TYR A 118 0.38 5.05 11.33
N PHE A 119 0.30 6.32 11.71
CA PHE A 119 -0.94 6.96 12.14
C PHE A 119 -1.37 7.98 11.09
N TYR A 120 -2.60 7.86 10.61
CA TYR A 120 -3.20 8.80 9.66
C TYR A 120 -4.55 9.29 10.16
N HIS A 121 -4.93 10.49 9.75
CA HIS A 121 -6.17 11.13 10.17
C HIS A 121 -6.62 12.19 9.17
N CYS A 122 -7.90 12.54 9.26
CA CYS A 122 -8.45 13.75 8.69
C CYS A 122 -8.30 14.87 9.74
N THR A 123 -7.98 16.08 9.29
CA THR A 123 -7.72 17.27 10.12
C THR A 123 -8.78 18.32 9.93
#